data_AF-A0A165NLG7-F1
#
_entry.id   AF-A0A165NLG7-F1
#
_cell.length_a   1.000
_cell.length_b   1.000
_cell.length_c   1.000
_cell.angle_alpha   90.00
_cell.angle_beta   90.00
_cell.angle_gamma   90.00
#
_symmetry.space_group_name_H-M   'P 1'
#
loop_
_entity.id
_entity.type
_entity.pdbx_description
1 polymer ?
#
loop_
_entity_poly.entity_id
_entity_poly.type
_entity_poly.pdbx_seq_one_letter_code
_entity_poly.pdbx_strand_id
1 'polypeptide(L)'
;MFVAFGILVAATGTWGNFANQILAPYGYSEGQAGLLSACLLGAGIVATIVASPLFDRFLSQFLGIAIRLLLLVIAACWLSIIWTIKPDNLASLFPTFAIIGICSFILLPMGLEIGAEVTRNSETSCALLWFSANLFSFIYISAEDALRDGPGASPPLNMRRSVIFNTIFVTCAAALVFVGLRAKQTRRLMDEAAARDAREATTV
;
A
#
# COMPACT_ATOMS: atom_id res chain seq x y z
N MET A 1 7.46 7.26 -8.21
CA MET A 1 7.23 7.50 -6.77
C MET A 1 5.93 8.25 -6.55
N PHE A 2 5.81 9.51 -6.95
CA PHE A 2 4.61 10.33 -6.73
C PHE A 2 3.28 9.64 -7.08
N VAL A 3 3.14 9.18 -8.33
CA VAL A 3 1.92 8.50 -8.80
C VAL A 3 1.70 7.17 -8.07
N ALA A 4 2.73 6.32 -7.98
CA ALA A 4 2.61 5.00 -7.35
C ALA A 4 2.25 5.09 -5.86
N PHE A 5 2.86 6.02 -5.12
CA PHE A 5 2.53 6.27 -3.72
C PHE A 5 1.06 6.69 -3.58
N GLY A 6 0.63 7.66 -4.41
CA GLY A 6 -0.75 8.13 -4.38
C GLY A 6 -1.77 7.03 -4.67
N ILE A 7 -1.52 6.22 -5.71
CA ILE A 7 -2.35 5.06 -6.07
C ILE A 7 -2.46 4.05 -4.92
N LEU A 8 -1.33 3.65 -4.31
CA LEU A 8 -1.33 2.61 -3.27
C LEU A 8 -2.01 3.08 -1.99
N VAL A 9 -1.80 4.34 -1.59
CA VAL A 9 -2.47 4.93 -0.43
C VAL A 9 -3.96 5.11 -0.70
N ALA A 10 -4.34 5.61 -1.88
CA ALA A 10 -5.74 5.77 -2.26
C ALA A 10 -6.47 4.42 -2.29
N ALA A 11 -5.92 3.43 -2.99
CA ALA A 11 -6.48 2.07 -3.09
C ALA A 11 -6.79 1.44 -1.73
N THR A 12 -5.88 1.61 -0.77
CA THR A 12 -6.02 1.08 0.59
C THR A 12 -6.98 1.93 1.43
N GLY A 13 -6.95 3.25 1.25
CA GLY A 13 -7.78 4.20 1.99
C GLY A 13 -9.25 4.16 1.57
N THR A 14 -9.55 4.05 0.28
CA THR A 14 -10.94 4.03 -0.21
C THR A 14 -11.68 2.75 0.17
N TRP A 15 -10.97 1.66 0.44
CA TRP A 15 -11.56 0.47 1.03
C TRP A 15 -12.37 0.79 2.29
N GLY A 16 -11.87 1.65 3.18
CA GLY A 16 -12.60 2.05 4.39
C GLY A 16 -13.93 2.75 4.10
N ASN A 17 -14.06 3.43 2.96
CA ASN A 17 -15.29 4.11 2.57
C ASN A 17 -16.31 3.15 1.97
N PHE A 18 -15.84 2.18 1.18
CA PHE A 18 -16.71 1.28 0.39
C PHE A 18 -16.82 -0.14 0.93
N ALA A 19 -16.12 -0.53 2.01
CA ALA A 19 -16.08 -1.91 2.52
C ALA A 19 -17.49 -2.50 2.70
N ASN A 20 -18.39 -1.77 3.36
CA ASN A 20 -19.79 -2.18 3.52
C ASN A 20 -20.50 -2.34 2.19
N GLN A 21 -20.34 -1.39 1.27
CA GLN A 21 -21.02 -1.43 -0.03
C GLN A 21 -20.46 -2.50 -0.97
N ILE A 22 -19.18 -2.86 -0.81
CA ILE A 22 -18.54 -3.95 -1.54
C ILE A 22 -19.02 -5.30 -1.02
N LEU A 23 -19.17 -5.46 0.30
CA LEU A 23 -19.40 -6.75 0.94
C LEU A 23 -20.89 -7.06 1.19
N ALA A 24 -21.73 -6.06 1.49
CA ALA A 24 -23.15 -6.27 1.78
C ALA A 24 -23.91 -7.00 0.64
N PRO A 25 -23.66 -6.72 -0.67
CA PRO A 25 -24.29 -7.46 -1.77
C PRO A 25 -24.01 -8.96 -1.76
N TYR A 26 -22.95 -9.40 -1.07
CA TYR A 26 -22.57 -10.81 -0.95
C TYR A 26 -23.04 -11.46 0.36
N GLY A 27 -23.88 -10.76 1.13
CA GLY A 27 -24.49 -11.29 2.36
C GLY A 27 -23.66 -11.07 3.63
N TYR A 28 -22.58 -10.29 3.57
CA TYR A 28 -21.79 -9.95 4.75
C TYR A 28 -22.47 -8.88 5.60
N SER A 29 -22.37 -9.00 6.93
CA SER A 29 -22.88 -8.00 7.85
C SER A 29 -21.97 -6.78 7.92
N GLU A 30 -22.54 -5.65 8.33
CA GLU A 30 -21.77 -4.41 8.58
C GLU A 30 -20.64 -4.62 9.60
N GLY A 31 -20.89 -5.42 10.64
CA GLY A 31 -19.86 -5.77 11.63
C GLY A 31 -18.69 -6.57 11.02
N GLN A 32 -18.97 -7.49 10.09
CA GLN A 32 -17.92 -8.26 9.40
C GLN A 32 -17.08 -7.37 8.49
N ALA A 33 -17.72 -6.50 7.72
CA ALA A 33 -17.04 -5.53 6.88
C ALA A 33 -16.18 -4.55 7.70
N GLY A 34 -16.71 -4.04 8.82
CA GLY A 34 -15.97 -3.23 9.76
C GLY A 34 -14.75 -3.95 10.35
N LEU A 35 -14.90 -5.23 10.72
CA LEU A 35 -13.81 -6.04 11.26
C LEU A 35 -12.72 -6.34 10.21
N LEU A 36 -13.08 -6.51 8.93
CA LEU A 36 -12.11 -6.66 7.83
C LEU A 36 -11.30 -5.38 7.63
N SER A 37 -11.95 -4.21 7.65
CA SER A 37 -11.25 -2.92 7.59
C SER A 37 -10.34 -2.70 8.80
N ALA A 38 -10.82 -3.03 10.00
CA ALA A 38 -10.01 -2.98 11.23
C ALA A 38 -8.83 -3.95 11.18
N CYS A 39 -9.01 -5.14 10.58
CA CYS A 39 -7.95 -6.11 10.38
C CYS A 39 -6.86 -5.58 9.45
N LEU A 40 -7.23 -4.99 8.32
CA LEU A 40 -6.29 -4.37 7.39
C LEU A 40 -5.47 -3.27 8.08
N LEU A 41 -6.13 -2.31 8.74
CA LEU A 41 -5.43 -1.18 9.37
C LEU A 41 -4.64 -1.64 10.60
N GLY A 42 -5.24 -2.44 11.46
CA GLY A 42 -4.65 -2.92 12.71
C GLY A 42 -3.44 -3.82 12.48
N ALA A 43 -3.54 -4.80 11.58
CA ALA A 43 -2.42 -5.67 11.26
C ALA A 43 -1.25 -4.88 10.65
N GLY A 44 -1.56 -3.89 9.80
CA GLY A 44 -0.57 -2.99 9.22
C GLY A 44 0.20 -2.17 10.26
N ILE A 45 -0.51 -1.54 11.19
CA ILE A 45 0.07 -0.76 12.27
C ILE A 45 0.99 -1.63 13.14
N VAL A 46 0.49 -2.78 13.60
CA VAL A 46 1.27 -3.71 14.44
C VAL A 46 2.53 -4.17 13.71
N ALA A 47 2.40 -4.57 12.45
CA ALA A 47 3.55 -5.02 11.68
C ALA A 47 4.59 -3.92 11.45
N THR A 48 4.16 -2.68 11.25
CA THR A 48 5.08 -1.55 11.03
C THR A 48 5.83 -1.17 12.29
N ILE A 49 5.17 -1.19 13.45
CA ILE A 49 5.83 -0.97 14.74
C ILE A 49 7.00 -1.96 14.93
N VAL A 50 6.81 -3.21 14.52
CA VAL A 50 7.83 -4.26 14.62
C VAL A 50 8.87 -4.16 13.50
N ALA A 51 8.45 -3.88 12.27
CA ALA A 51 9.31 -3.91 11.10
C ALA A 51 10.20 -2.67 10.97
N SER A 52 9.74 -1.48 11.38
CA SER A 52 10.51 -0.24 11.23
C SER A 52 11.89 -0.31 11.90
N PRO A 53 12.03 -0.71 13.19
CA PRO A 53 13.34 -0.86 13.83
C PRO A 53 14.25 -1.88 13.14
N LEU A 54 13.66 -2.95 12.57
CA LEU A 54 14.40 -3.99 11.85
C LEU A 54 14.97 -3.45 10.53
N PHE A 55 14.17 -2.68 9.78
CA PHE A 55 14.61 -2.03 8.55
C PHE A 55 15.65 -0.94 8.80
N ASP A 56 15.47 -0.14 9.86
CA ASP A 56 16.41 0.93 10.20
C ASP A 56 17.79 0.40 10.59
N ARG A 57 17.84 -0.74 11.30
CA ARG A 57 19.09 -1.29 11.86
C ARG A 57 19.79 -2.33 11.00
N PHE A 58 19.04 -3.20 10.32
CA PHE A 58 19.61 -4.43 9.73
C PHE A 58 19.37 -4.57 8.23
N LEU A 59 18.25 -4.04 7.72
CA LEU A 59 17.81 -4.29 6.34
C LEU A 59 17.87 -3.05 5.44
N SER A 60 18.54 -1.97 5.87
CA SER A 60 18.71 -0.74 5.09
C SER A 60 19.27 -1.03 3.69
N GLN A 61 20.31 -1.86 3.59
CA GLN A 61 20.93 -2.25 2.33
C GLN A 61 20.00 -3.05 1.38
N PHE A 62 18.93 -3.66 1.91
CA PHE A 62 17.98 -4.48 1.14
C PHE A 62 16.67 -3.75 0.82
N LEU A 63 16.57 -2.45 1.12
CA LEU A 63 15.36 -1.66 0.97
C LEU A 63 14.73 -1.78 -0.42
N GLY A 64 15.56 -1.73 -1.46
CA GLY A 64 15.10 -1.86 -2.84
C GLY A 64 14.48 -3.22 -3.18
N ILE A 65 15.00 -4.31 -2.62
CA ILE A 65 14.47 -5.66 -2.82
C ILE A 65 13.19 -5.82 -2.00
N ALA A 66 13.20 -5.36 -0.75
CA ALA A 66 12.05 -5.41 0.14
C ALA A 66 10.82 -4.71 -0.48
N ILE A 67 10.99 -3.49 -1.01
CA ILE A 67 9.92 -2.74 -1.67
C ILE A 67 9.32 -3.52 -2.84
N ARG A 68 10.16 -4.11 -3.69
CA ARG A 68 9.69 -4.89 -4.85
C ARG A 68 8.90 -6.12 -4.41
N LEU A 69 9.40 -6.87 -3.41
CA LEU A 69 8.71 -8.05 -2.89
C LEU A 69 7.38 -7.69 -2.23
N LEU A 70 7.36 -6.66 -1.38
CA LEU A 70 6.14 -6.19 -0.72
C LEU A 70 5.10 -5.76 -1.76
N LEU A 71 5.50 -5.02 -2.80
CA LEU A 71 4.60 -4.59 -3.86
C LEU A 71 4.04 -5.75 -4.69
N LEU A 72 4.85 -6.78 -4.96
CA LEU A 72 4.36 -7.99 -5.65
C LEU A 72 3.32 -8.72 -4.80
N VAL A 73 3.54 -8.82 -3.49
CA VAL A 73 2.58 -9.43 -2.57
C VAL A 73 1.29 -8.61 -2.52
N ILE A 74 1.38 -7.29 -2.38
CA ILE A 74 0.23 -6.38 -2.40
C ILE A 74 -0.57 -6.55 -3.70
N ALA A 75 0.11 -6.52 -4.85
CA ALA A 75 -0.52 -6.70 -6.16
C ALA A 75 -1.22 -8.05 -6.29
N ALA A 76 -0.60 -9.14 -5.82
CA ALA A 76 -1.19 -10.47 -5.81
C ALA A 76 -2.42 -10.57 -4.91
N CYS A 77 -2.39 -9.94 -3.73
CA CYS A 77 -3.54 -9.92 -2.82
C CYS A 77 -4.69 -9.07 -3.37
N TRP A 78 -4.43 -7.88 -3.92
CA TRP A 78 -5.48 -7.09 -4.57
C TRP A 78 -6.06 -7.79 -5.80
N LEU A 79 -5.25 -8.58 -6.50
CA LEU A 79 -5.71 -9.43 -7.60
C LEU A 79 -6.59 -10.56 -7.09
N SER A 80 -6.20 -11.24 -6.00
CA SER A 80 -6.97 -12.35 -5.43
C SER A 80 -8.38 -11.94 -4.98
N ILE A 81 -8.55 -10.68 -4.51
CA ILE A 81 -9.83 -10.11 -4.07
C ILE A 81 -10.94 -10.24 -5.13
N ILE A 82 -10.61 -10.17 -6.42
CA ILE A 82 -11.59 -10.31 -7.52
C ILE A 82 -12.34 -11.65 -7.44
N TRP A 83 -11.70 -12.70 -6.95
CA TRP A 83 -12.29 -14.05 -6.86
C TRP A 83 -12.65 -14.47 -5.44
N THR A 84 -12.11 -13.81 -4.41
CA THR A 84 -12.39 -14.17 -3.01
C THR A 84 -13.65 -13.48 -2.48
N ILE A 85 -14.05 -12.33 -3.02
CA ILE A 85 -15.35 -11.70 -2.67
C ILE A 85 -16.48 -12.54 -3.28
N LYS A 86 -17.01 -13.44 -2.45
CA LYS A 86 -18.13 -14.34 -2.74
C LYS A 86 -18.88 -14.59 -1.43
N PRO A 87 -20.15 -15.04 -1.46
CA PRO A 87 -20.87 -15.36 -0.24
C PRO A 87 -20.10 -16.37 0.64
N ASP A 88 -20.16 -16.18 1.96
CA ASP A 88 -19.65 -17.10 3.00
C ASP A 88 -18.13 -17.41 2.95
N ASN A 89 -17.31 -16.49 2.41
CA ASN A 89 -15.87 -16.72 2.24
C ASN A 89 -14.96 -15.93 3.22
N LEU A 90 -15.40 -15.69 4.46
CA LEU A 90 -14.65 -14.87 5.44
C LEU A 90 -13.24 -15.40 5.72
N ALA A 91 -13.07 -16.72 5.74
CA ALA A 91 -11.80 -17.37 6.06
C ALA A 91 -10.67 -16.99 5.08
N SER A 92 -11.00 -16.67 3.83
CA SER A 92 -10.01 -16.18 2.85
C SER A 92 -9.84 -14.66 2.86
N LEU A 93 -10.91 -13.91 3.19
CA LEU A 93 -10.87 -12.45 3.23
C LEU A 93 -9.96 -11.94 4.35
N PHE A 94 -10.10 -12.47 5.57
CA PHE A 94 -9.31 -12.00 6.72
C PHE A 94 -7.79 -12.06 6.49
N PRO A 95 -7.20 -13.20 6.09
CA PRO A 95 -5.77 -13.26 5.79
C PRO A 95 -5.37 -12.36 4.63
N THR A 96 -6.21 -12.25 3.59
CA THR A 96 -5.90 -11.41 2.42
C THR A 96 -5.81 -9.93 2.82
N PHE A 97 -6.79 -9.42 3.57
CA PHE A 97 -6.79 -8.05 4.06
C PHE A 97 -5.69 -7.78 5.10
N ALA A 98 -5.40 -8.77 5.97
CA ALA A 98 -4.27 -8.67 6.90
C ALA A 98 -2.94 -8.52 6.16
N ILE A 99 -2.68 -9.35 5.14
CA ILE A 99 -1.44 -9.30 4.35
C ILE A 99 -1.34 -7.97 3.59
N ILE A 100 -2.43 -7.50 2.97
CA ILE A 100 -2.46 -6.18 2.32
C ILE A 100 -2.09 -5.09 3.33
N GLY A 101 -2.70 -5.11 4.50
CA GLY A 101 -2.42 -4.18 5.58
C GLY A 101 -0.96 -4.18 6.02
N ILE A 102 -0.45 -5.37 6.37
CA ILE A 102 0.95 -5.60 6.78
C ILE A 102 1.92 -5.03 5.74
N CYS A 103 1.78 -5.45 4.47
CA CYS A 103 2.71 -5.01 3.44
C CYS A 103 2.58 -3.52 3.13
N SER A 104 1.37 -2.97 3.10
CA SER A 104 1.14 -1.56 2.75
C SER A 104 1.67 -0.61 3.82
N PHE A 105 1.46 -0.92 5.09
CA PHE A 105 1.92 -0.07 6.19
C PHE A 105 3.43 -0.16 6.39
N ILE A 106 4.07 -1.32 6.15
CA ILE A 106 5.54 -1.41 6.12
C ILE A 106 6.11 -0.57 4.97
N LEU A 107 5.45 -0.59 3.81
CA LEU A 107 5.89 0.13 2.63
C LEU A 107 5.76 1.65 2.75
N LEU A 108 4.80 2.13 3.54
CA LEU A 108 4.49 3.56 3.69
C LEU A 108 5.70 4.41 4.16
N PRO A 109 6.36 4.12 5.30
CA PRO A 109 7.53 4.87 5.72
C PRO A 109 8.71 4.73 4.74
N MET A 110 8.87 3.56 4.10
CA MET A 110 9.91 3.36 3.09
C MET A 110 9.74 4.29 1.88
N GLY A 111 8.50 4.46 1.42
CA GLY A 111 8.18 5.38 0.33
C GLY A 111 8.47 6.84 0.68
N LEU A 112 8.19 7.23 1.94
CA LEU A 112 8.50 8.56 2.45
C LEU A 112 10.01 8.80 2.56
N GLU A 113 10.78 7.82 3.03
CA GLU A 113 12.25 7.90 3.12
C GLU A 113 12.88 8.10 1.73
N ILE A 114 12.47 7.30 0.75
CA ILE A 114 12.95 7.43 -0.64
C ILE A 114 12.56 8.79 -1.24
N GLY A 115 11.34 9.26 -0.96
CA GLY A 115 10.92 10.59 -1.41
C GLY A 115 11.83 11.69 -0.86
N ALA A 116 12.13 11.64 0.44
CA ALA A 116 13.02 12.59 1.09
C ALA A 116 14.45 12.52 0.51
N GLU A 117 14.93 11.31 0.17
CA GLU A 117 16.23 11.11 -0.47
C GLU A 117 16.29 11.78 -1.86
N VAL A 118 15.23 11.62 -2.67
CA VAL A 118 15.16 12.17 -4.04
C VAL A 118 15.05 13.70 -4.04
N THR A 119 14.18 14.25 -3.21
CA THR A 119 13.90 15.71 -3.18
C THR A 119 14.94 16.51 -2.39
N ARG A 120 15.75 15.85 -1.56
CA ARG A 120 16.68 16.46 -0.59
C ARG A 120 15.99 17.37 0.44
N ASN A 121 14.68 17.25 0.60
CA ASN A 121 13.90 17.95 1.61
C ASN A 121 12.74 17.04 2.07
N SER A 122 12.81 16.56 3.31
CA SER A 122 11.84 15.63 3.88
C SER A 122 10.43 16.21 3.96
N GLU A 123 10.29 17.47 4.39
CA GLU A 123 9.00 18.14 4.55
C GLU A 123 8.30 18.33 3.20
N THR A 124 9.03 18.88 2.22
CA THR A 124 8.49 19.11 0.87
C THR A 124 8.13 17.78 0.20
N SER A 125 8.96 16.75 0.35
CA SER A 125 8.64 15.42 -0.16
C SER A 125 7.37 14.86 0.47
N CYS A 126 7.27 14.90 1.80
CA CYS A 126 6.14 14.36 2.52
C CYS A 126 4.85 15.06 2.09
N ALA A 127 4.89 16.39 2.01
CA ALA A 127 3.76 17.20 1.53
C ALA A 127 3.34 16.82 0.10
N LEU A 128 4.28 16.67 -0.83
CA LEU A 128 3.99 16.26 -2.21
C LEU A 128 3.41 14.85 -2.30
N LEU A 129 3.96 13.89 -1.54
CA LEU A 129 3.48 12.51 -1.54
C LEU A 129 2.06 12.40 -0.96
N TRP A 130 1.77 13.10 0.14
CA TRP A 130 0.42 13.15 0.69
C TRP A 130 -0.55 13.96 -0.17
N PHE A 131 -0.09 15.01 -0.85
CA PHE A 131 -0.89 15.69 -1.86
C PHE A 131 -1.31 14.72 -2.97
N SER A 132 -0.37 13.91 -3.49
CA SER A 132 -0.68 12.84 -4.43
C SER A 132 -1.72 11.86 -3.87
N ALA A 133 -1.53 11.38 -2.64
CA ALA A 133 -2.47 10.45 -2.01
C ALA A 133 -3.88 11.03 -1.91
N ASN A 134 -4.03 12.29 -1.50
CA ASN A 134 -5.35 12.93 -1.43
C ASN A 134 -5.98 13.13 -2.81
N LEU A 135 -5.19 13.56 -3.80
CA LEU A 135 -5.66 13.70 -5.19
C LEU A 135 -6.18 12.37 -5.74
N PHE A 136 -5.41 11.30 -5.59
CA PHE A 136 -5.83 9.96 -6.04
C PHE A 136 -7.01 9.42 -5.22
N SER A 137 -7.08 9.67 -3.91
CA SER A 137 -8.24 9.28 -3.09
C SER A 137 -9.53 9.92 -3.60
N PHE A 138 -9.50 11.20 -3.97
CA PHE A 138 -10.67 11.87 -4.57
C PHE A 138 -11.07 11.21 -5.90
N ILE A 139 -10.10 10.93 -6.78
CA ILE A 139 -10.33 10.26 -8.06
C ILE A 139 -10.91 8.85 -7.84
N TYR A 140 -10.33 8.09 -6.91
CA TYR A 140 -10.77 6.73 -6.60
C TYR A 140 -12.18 6.71 -6.06
N ILE A 141 -12.51 7.55 -5.07
CA ILE A 141 -13.86 7.59 -4.49
C ILE A 141 -14.88 7.88 -5.59
N SER A 142 -14.61 8.89 -6.43
CA SER A 142 -15.51 9.27 -7.52
C SER A 142 -15.66 8.16 -8.56
N ALA A 143 -14.55 7.51 -8.94
CA ALA A 143 -14.55 6.45 -9.95
C ALA A 143 -15.18 5.14 -9.42
N GLU A 144 -14.82 4.72 -8.21
CA GLU A 144 -15.35 3.51 -7.58
C GLU A 144 -16.86 3.60 -7.35
N ASP A 145 -17.38 4.75 -6.92
CA ASP A 145 -18.82 4.96 -6.77
C ASP A 145 -19.54 4.96 -8.13
N ALA A 146 -18.99 5.64 -9.15
CA ALA A 146 -19.53 5.63 -10.50
C ALA A 146 -19.53 4.23 -11.17
N LEU A 147 -18.66 3.33 -10.70
CA LEU A 147 -18.57 1.95 -11.19
C LEU A 147 -19.49 0.97 -10.46
N ARG A 148 -20.27 1.43 -9.46
CA ARG A 148 -21.26 0.60 -8.77
C ARG A 148 -22.33 0.12 -9.77
N ASP A 149 -22.65 -1.17 -9.73
CA ASP A 149 -23.70 -1.72 -10.59
C ASP A 149 -25.10 -1.28 -10.13
N GLY A 150 -26.07 -1.36 -11.04
CA GLY A 150 -27.45 -1.00 -10.76
C GLY A 150 -28.23 -2.03 -9.93
N PRO A 151 -29.48 -1.71 -9.55
CA PRO A 151 -30.36 -2.62 -8.79
C PRO A 151 -30.73 -3.92 -9.53
N GLY A 152 -30.62 -3.94 -10.86
CA GLY A 152 -30.91 -5.13 -11.68
C GLY A 152 -29.72 -6.09 -11.84
N ALA A 153 -28.56 -5.80 -11.24
CA ALA A 153 -27.40 -6.67 -11.30
C ALA A 153 -27.53 -7.89 -10.37
N SER A 154 -26.67 -8.88 -10.55
CA SER A 154 -26.62 -10.09 -9.72
C SER A 154 -25.21 -10.28 -9.13
N PRO A 155 -24.98 -9.98 -7.84
CA PRO A 155 -25.94 -9.40 -6.88
C PRO A 155 -26.23 -7.91 -7.15
N PRO A 156 -27.38 -7.39 -6.69
CA PRO A 156 -27.77 -6.00 -6.91
C PRO A 156 -26.81 -5.04 -6.20
N LEU A 157 -26.52 -3.90 -6.82
CA LEU A 157 -25.64 -2.86 -6.26
C LEU A 157 -24.20 -3.32 -5.97
N ASN A 158 -23.75 -4.43 -6.58
CA ASN A 158 -22.39 -4.91 -6.38
C ASN A 158 -21.35 -3.91 -6.92
N MET A 159 -20.18 -3.89 -6.30
CA MET A 159 -19.07 -3.00 -6.68
C MET A 159 -17.94 -3.78 -7.35
N ARG A 160 -18.25 -4.86 -8.08
CA ARG A 160 -17.22 -5.72 -8.68
C ARG A 160 -16.35 -4.96 -9.69
N ARG A 161 -16.94 -4.04 -10.46
CA ARG A 161 -16.19 -3.19 -11.40
C ARG A 161 -15.26 -2.23 -10.67
N SER A 162 -15.69 -1.68 -9.54
CA SER A 162 -14.88 -0.83 -8.66
C SER A 162 -13.68 -1.59 -8.11
N VAL A 163 -13.88 -2.84 -7.66
CA VAL A 163 -12.79 -3.72 -7.20
C VAL A 163 -11.80 -4.00 -8.35
N ILE A 164 -12.29 -4.32 -9.56
CA ILE A 164 -11.42 -4.55 -10.73
C ILE A 164 -10.62 -3.29 -11.06
N PHE A 165 -11.25 -2.11 -11.04
CA PHE A 165 -10.58 -0.83 -11.22
C PHE A 165 -9.43 -0.66 -10.22
N ASN A 166 -9.70 -0.87 -8.93
CA ASN A 166 -8.70 -0.77 -7.87
C ASN A 166 -7.53 -1.74 -8.11
N THR A 167 -7.82 -3.02 -8.37
CA THR A 167 -6.83 -4.04 -8.70
C THR A 167 -5.94 -3.66 -9.89
N ILE A 168 -6.52 -3.16 -10.98
CA ILE A 168 -5.77 -2.76 -12.18
C ILE A 168 -4.78 -1.65 -11.83
N PHE A 169 -5.22 -0.61 -11.14
CA PHE A 169 -4.32 0.49 -10.79
C PHE A 169 -3.22 0.06 -9.81
N VAL A 170 -3.53 -0.76 -8.81
CA VAL A 170 -2.52 -1.28 -7.87
C VAL A 170 -1.49 -2.14 -8.60
N THR A 171 -1.94 -3.06 -9.45
CA THR A 171 -1.04 -3.94 -10.22
C THR A 171 -0.19 -3.15 -11.22
N CYS A 172 -0.76 -2.15 -11.89
CA CYS A 172 0.00 -1.22 -12.74
C CYS A 172 1.02 -0.41 -11.95
N ALA A 173 0.65 0.13 -10.78
CA ALA A 173 1.59 0.87 -9.92
C ALA A 173 2.73 -0.02 -9.42
N ALA A 174 2.42 -1.26 -9.02
CA ALA A 174 3.42 -2.25 -8.62
C ALA A 174 4.37 -2.59 -9.78
N ALA A 175 3.84 -2.82 -10.99
CA ALA A 175 4.65 -3.09 -12.18
C ALA A 175 5.54 -1.90 -12.57
N LEU A 176 5.01 -0.68 -12.53
CA LEU A 176 5.76 0.55 -12.79
C LEU A 176 6.92 0.72 -11.81
N VAL A 177 6.69 0.42 -10.53
CA VAL A 177 7.76 0.45 -9.52
C VAL A 177 8.76 -0.68 -9.76
N PHE A 178 8.30 -1.89 -10.04
CA PHE A 178 9.17 -3.04 -10.26
C PHE A 178 10.14 -2.83 -11.43
N VAL A 179 9.64 -2.29 -12.55
CA VAL A 179 10.44 -1.99 -13.75
C VAL A 179 11.24 -0.70 -13.57
N GLY A 180 10.66 0.33 -12.98
CA GLY A 180 11.19 1.69 -12.95
C GLY A 180 12.13 2.01 -11.79
N LEU A 181 12.00 1.37 -10.62
CA LEU A 181 12.87 1.69 -9.47
C LEU A 181 14.21 1.00 -9.59
N ARG A 182 15.25 1.78 -9.90
CA ARG A 182 16.59 1.49 -9.41
C ARG A 182 16.73 2.07 -8.01
N ALA A 183 16.22 1.33 -7.02
CA ALA A 183 16.31 1.68 -5.60
C ALA A 183 17.75 1.53 -5.10
N LYS A 184 18.67 2.36 -5.61
CA LYS A 184 20.06 2.39 -5.20
C LYS A 184 20.22 3.59 -4.26
N GLN A 185 20.24 3.33 -2.95
CA GLN A 185 20.47 4.33 -1.90
C GLN A 185 21.91 4.84 -1.95
N THR A 186 22.24 5.57 -3.00
CA THR A 186 23.62 5.97 -3.30
C THR A 186 24.14 6.95 -2.25
N ARG A 187 23.25 7.77 -1.68
CA ARG A 187 23.63 8.76 -0.67
C ARG A 187 23.90 8.12 0.70
N ARG A 188 23.02 7.25 1.19
CA ARG A 188 23.21 6.59 2.49
C ARG A 188 24.54 5.81 2.53
N LEU A 189 24.89 5.16 1.41
CA LEU A 189 26.18 4.49 1.26
C LEU A 189 27.36 5.48 1.25
N MET A 190 27.22 6.67 0.66
CA MET A 190 28.24 7.71 0.69
C MET A 190 28.41 8.32 2.09
N ASP A 191 27.31 8.57 2.80
CA ASP A 191 27.32 9.12 4.17
C ASP A 191 27.90 8.08 5.16
N GLU A 192 27.58 6.79 5.00
CA GLU A 192 28.17 5.69 5.78
C GLU A 192 29.67 5.48 5.48
N ALA A 193 30.11 5.71 4.23
CA ALA A 193 31.52 5.66 3.85
C ALA A 193 32.28 6.85 4.45
N ALA A 194 31.78 8.08 4.30
CA ALA A 194 32.40 9.27 4.89
C ALA A 194 32.48 9.19 6.43
N ALA A 195 31.46 8.63 7.08
CA ALA A 195 31.46 8.40 8.53
C ALA A 195 32.47 7.31 8.97
N ARG A 196 32.73 6.31 8.12
CA ARG A 196 33.79 5.30 8.35
C ARG A 196 35.18 5.94 8.23
N ASP A 197 35.42 6.67 7.15
CA ASP A 197 36.70 7.34 6.90
C ASP A 197 37.05 8.33 8.03
N ALA A 198 36.05 9.08 8.53
CA ALA A 198 36.22 10.00 9.66
C ALA A 198 36.56 9.26 10.97
N ARG A 199 36.00 8.07 11.21
CA ARG A 199 36.34 7.27 12.40
C ARG A 199 37.74 6.71 12.32
N GLU A 200 38.15 6.20 11.16
CA GLU A 200 39.50 5.66 10.94
C GLU A 200 40.57 6.75 11.08
N ALA A 201 40.30 7.96 10.58
CA ALA A 201 41.19 9.12 10.73
C ALA A 201 41.34 9.61 12.18
N THR A 202 40.43 9.26 13.09
CA THR A 202 40.50 9.66 14.51
C THR A 202 41.21 8.61 15.38
N THR A 203 41.43 7.41 14.86
CA THR A 203 42.10 6.30 15.57
C THR A 203 43.60 6.17 15.32
N VAL A 204 44.16 7.05 14.46
CA VAL A 204 45.60 7.19 14.18
C VAL A 204 46.13 8.40 14.94
#